data_AF-A0AAW2QFB9-F1
#
_entry.id   AF-A0AAW2QFB9-F1
#
_cell.length_a   1.000
_cell.length_b   1.000
_cell.length_c   1.000
_cell.angle_alpha   90.00
_cell.angle_beta   90.00
_cell.angle_gamma   90.00
#
_symmetry.space_group_name_H-M   'P 1'
#
loop_
_entity.id
_entity.type
_entity.pdbx_description
1 polymer ?
#
loop_
_entity_poly.entity_id
_entity_poly.type
_entity_poly.pdbx_seq_one_letter_code
_entity_poly.pdbx_strand_id
1 'polypeptide(L)'
;MENSRAMFSPNSLLLCKEKVGSLEDEEDEKMEFGSVVEDGCDDEYIKVLLDRETSSGGLKMEEFFQSSWIQGARSDGIHYILRTREVLGFGVQTAYASVTYLDRFLSRRSVDAEKSWAVRLLSMACLSLAAKMEESVVPALSEFCLGDYNFESSVIQRMELLVLNTLEWKMGSITPFAYVQFFANKFFDNPPPRNGVSRTMELILGSMKDVKIMSHKPSVIAAAATLFVLDQELTIDALKLKISALTTSGSYNIDNIISCYNLVQEMDIERSKLSKGIKSPDLSPIQIQRAEACGNSSVASAAIAKRKRLVFNQNDEYGDVPDKKEKH
;
A
#
# COMPACT_ATOMS: atom_id res chain seq x y z
N MET A 1 -2.88 -50.30 26.98
CA MET A 1 -3.60 -50.10 25.70
C MET A 1 -4.47 -48.87 25.85
N GLU A 2 -4.17 -47.88 25.01
CA GLU A 2 -5.03 -46.81 24.50
C GLU A 2 -5.72 -45.82 25.46
N ASN A 3 -5.12 -44.62 25.43
CA ASN A 3 -5.69 -43.29 25.66
C ASN A 3 -7.12 -43.11 25.13
N SER A 4 -8.05 -42.73 26.00
CA SER A 4 -9.30 -42.08 25.59
C SER A 4 -9.11 -40.56 25.71
N ARG A 5 -8.98 -39.91 24.56
CA ARG A 5 -8.86 -38.45 24.43
C ARG A 5 -10.22 -37.80 24.71
N ALA A 6 -10.22 -36.83 25.63
CA ALA A 6 -11.30 -35.90 25.83
C ALA A 6 -11.60 -35.11 24.54
N MET A 7 -12.81 -35.24 24.02
CA MET A 7 -13.40 -34.33 23.04
C MET A 7 -13.86 -33.07 23.77
N PHE A 8 -13.15 -31.96 23.61
CA PHE A 8 -13.68 -30.64 23.90
C PHE A 8 -14.30 -30.07 22.63
N SER A 9 -15.62 -29.98 22.61
CA SER A 9 -16.39 -29.15 21.70
C SER A 9 -16.64 -27.80 22.38
N PRO A 10 -16.37 -26.67 21.70
CA PRO A 10 -17.00 -25.40 22.04
C PRO A 10 -17.96 -24.95 20.94
N ASN A 11 -19.24 -24.85 21.34
CA ASN A 11 -20.30 -23.92 20.91
C ASN A 11 -19.90 -22.87 19.86
N SER A 12 -20.56 -22.74 18.71
CA SER A 12 -21.93 -22.22 18.51
C SER A 12 -22.16 -20.79 19.06
N LEU A 13 -22.69 -19.93 18.17
CA LEU A 13 -23.16 -18.55 18.35
C LEU A 13 -22.12 -17.40 18.30
N LEU A 14 -21.88 -16.91 17.08
CA LEU A 14 -21.75 -15.48 16.81
C LEU A 14 -22.67 -15.10 15.64
N LEU A 15 -23.99 -15.14 15.90
CA LEU A 15 -24.98 -14.43 15.11
C LEU A 15 -25.12 -13.04 15.72
N CYS A 16 -24.51 -12.04 15.10
CA CYS A 16 -24.74 -10.64 15.45
C CYS A 16 -26.19 -10.29 15.10
N LYS A 17 -27.05 -10.25 16.13
CA LYS A 17 -28.40 -9.68 16.04
C LYS A 17 -28.26 -8.16 16.04
N GLU A 18 -28.66 -7.54 14.95
CA GLU A 18 -28.94 -6.10 14.91
C GLU A 18 -30.01 -5.75 15.95
N LYS A 19 -29.70 -4.77 16.81
CA LYS A 19 -30.72 -4.02 17.54
C LYS A 19 -30.66 -2.58 17.07
N VAL A 20 -31.76 -2.18 16.43
CA VAL A 20 -32.12 -0.79 16.18
C VAL A 20 -32.35 -0.10 17.52
N GLY A 21 -31.61 0.97 17.78
CA GLY A 21 -31.78 1.86 18.91
C GLY A 21 -31.55 3.28 18.44
N SER A 22 -32.65 3.98 18.15
CA SER A 22 -32.72 5.42 17.95
C SER A 22 -32.67 6.12 19.30
N LEU A 23 -31.73 7.03 19.52
CA LEU A 23 -31.91 8.20 20.38
C LEU A 23 -30.95 9.30 19.90
N GLU A 24 -31.54 10.41 19.48
CA GLU A 24 -30.91 11.72 19.32
C GLU A 24 -30.53 12.25 20.72
N ASP A 25 -29.36 12.87 20.85
CA ASP A 25 -29.19 14.26 21.32
C ASP A 25 -27.72 14.58 21.65
N GLU A 26 -27.40 15.85 21.45
CA GLU A 26 -26.10 16.52 21.44
C GLU A 26 -25.38 16.58 22.80
N GLU A 27 -24.04 16.71 22.80
CA GLU A 27 -23.32 17.88 23.36
C GLU A 27 -21.78 17.68 23.33
N ASP A 28 -21.10 18.79 23.08
CA ASP A 28 -19.65 18.96 22.98
C ASP A 28 -18.89 18.65 24.28
N GLU A 29 -17.89 17.76 24.21
CA GLU A 29 -16.73 17.79 25.11
C GLU A 29 -15.42 17.75 24.31
N LYS A 30 -14.77 18.90 24.22
CA LYS A 30 -13.36 19.02 23.84
C LYS A 30 -12.50 18.29 24.87
N MET A 31 -12.03 17.08 24.56
CA MET A 31 -10.89 16.50 25.26
C MET A 31 -9.60 17.19 24.79
N GLU A 32 -9.16 18.13 25.61
CA GLU A 32 -7.80 18.66 25.59
C GLU A 32 -6.84 17.54 26.00
N PHE A 33 -6.19 16.91 25.02
CA PHE A 33 -5.17 15.88 25.27
C PHE A 33 -3.90 16.57 25.78
N GLY A 34 -3.80 16.66 27.11
CA GLY A 34 -2.62 17.16 27.81
C GLY A 34 -1.38 16.38 27.42
N SER A 35 -0.35 17.10 27.00
CA SER A 35 0.99 16.58 26.74
C SER A 35 1.63 16.10 28.03
N VAL A 36 1.58 14.81 28.29
CA VAL A 36 2.52 14.16 29.22
C VAL A 36 3.67 13.64 28.38
N VAL A 37 4.80 14.34 28.47
CA VAL A 37 6.08 13.92 27.89
C VAL A 37 6.62 12.79 28.77
N GLU A 38 6.32 11.54 28.40
CA GLU A 38 7.07 10.38 28.91
C GLU A 38 8.22 10.07 27.95
N ASP A 39 9.35 10.77 28.12
CA ASP A 39 10.59 10.70 27.32
C ASP A 39 11.38 9.38 27.48
N GLY A 40 10.75 8.30 27.92
CA GLY A 40 11.42 7.01 28.19
C GLY A 40 10.84 5.79 27.50
N CYS A 41 9.56 5.82 27.07
CA CYS A 41 8.88 4.65 26.54
C CYS A 41 9.17 4.41 25.04
N ASP A 42 9.46 5.48 24.29
CA ASP A 42 9.57 5.42 22.82
C ASP A 42 10.86 4.71 22.35
N ASP A 43 11.98 4.91 23.06
CA ASP A 43 13.29 4.40 22.63
C ASP A 43 13.40 2.86 22.74
N GLU A 44 12.83 2.25 23.78
CA GLU A 44 12.81 0.78 23.94
C GLU A 44 11.90 0.12 22.91
N TYR A 45 10.71 0.69 22.68
CA TYR A 45 9.78 0.21 21.66
C TYR A 45 10.39 0.27 20.25
N ILE A 46 11.06 1.37 19.93
CA ILE A 46 11.72 1.55 18.63
C ILE A 46 12.85 0.55 18.43
N LYS A 47 13.62 0.24 19.49
CA LYS A 47 14.64 -0.81 19.43
C LYS A 47 14.05 -2.17 19.06
N VAL A 48 12.91 -2.54 19.65
CA VAL A 48 12.19 -3.79 19.30
C VAL A 48 11.77 -3.78 17.82
N LEU A 49 11.32 -2.65 17.28
CA LEU A 49 10.97 -2.53 15.86
C LEU A 49 12.21 -2.69 14.96
N LEU A 50 13.35 -2.08 15.30
CA LEU A 50 14.60 -2.18 14.54
C LEU A 50 15.17 -3.62 14.52
N ASP A 51 15.06 -4.34 15.63
CA ASP A 51 15.48 -5.74 15.73
C ASP A 51 14.62 -6.66 14.84
N ARG A 52 13.29 -6.42 14.84
CA ARG A 52 12.34 -7.15 13.97
C ARG A 52 12.55 -6.83 12.50
N GLU A 53 12.89 -5.60 12.16
CA GLU A 53 13.20 -5.17 10.80
C GLU A 53 14.44 -5.89 10.25
N THR A 54 15.47 -6.10 11.08
CA THR A 54 16.70 -6.79 10.67
C THR A 54 16.49 -8.29 10.44
N SER A 55 15.53 -8.88 11.15
CA SER A 55 15.13 -10.29 10.98
C SER A 55 14.25 -10.51 9.74
N SER A 56 13.61 -9.45 9.25
CA SER A 56 12.82 -9.47 8.01
C SER A 56 13.77 -9.24 6.84
N GLY A 57 14.26 -10.32 6.23
CA GLY A 57 15.23 -10.28 5.14
C GLY A 57 14.87 -9.22 4.09
N GLY A 58 15.72 -8.21 3.94
CA GLY A 58 15.54 -7.13 2.99
C GLY A 58 15.37 -7.69 1.59
N LEU A 59 14.35 -7.23 0.87
CA LEU A 59 14.12 -7.64 -0.50
C LEU A 59 15.20 -6.97 -1.35
N LYS A 60 16.08 -7.77 -1.98
CA LYS A 60 16.96 -7.26 -3.06
C LYS A 60 16.10 -6.99 -4.30
N MET A 61 15.28 -5.94 -4.23
CA MET A 61 14.30 -5.57 -5.24
C MET A 61 14.97 -5.07 -6.52
N GLU A 62 16.11 -4.38 -6.41
CA GLU A 62 16.73 -3.66 -7.53
C GLU A 62 17.13 -4.53 -8.72
N GLU A 63 17.63 -5.74 -8.49
CA GLU A 63 18.01 -6.66 -9.58
C GLU A 63 16.79 -7.24 -10.30
N PHE A 64 15.66 -7.34 -9.59
CA PHE A 64 14.43 -7.96 -10.11
C PHE A 64 13.61 -7.01 -11.00
N PHE A 65 13.55 -5.71 -10.66
CA PHE A 65 12.80 -4.73 -11.45
C PHE A 65 13.57 -4.19 -12.66
N GLN A 66 14.63 -4.86 -13.13
CA GLN A 66 15.32 -4.46 -14.36
C GLN A 66 14.49 -4.73 -15.63
N SER A 67 13.54 -5.66 -15.57
CA SER A 67 12.62 -5.94 -16.67
C SER A 67 11.61 -4.80 -16.85
N SER A 68 11.58 -4.20 -18.04
CA SER A 68 10.64 -3.12 -18.40
C SER A 68 9.18 -3.53 -18.22
N TRP A 69 8.86 -4.81 -18.48
CA TRP A 69 7.54 -5.37 -18.21
C TRP A 69 7.18 -5.30 -16.73
N ILE A 70 8.08 -5.74 -15.84
CA ILE A 70 7.82 -5.79 -14.40
C ILE A 70 7.65 -4.37 -13.85
N GLN A 71 8.45 -3.41 -14.34
CA GLN A 71 8.26 -1.99 -14.02
C GLN A 71 6.89 -1.47 -14.46
N GLY A 72 6.46 -1.81 -15.68
CA GLY A 72 5.13 -1.45 -16.21
C GLY A 72 4.00 -2.05 -15.37
N ALA A 73 4.05 -3.36 -15.10
CA ALA A 73 3.08 -4.06 -14.27
C ALA A 73 3.00 -3.46 -12.86
N ARG A 74 4.14 -3.16 -12.24
CA ARG A 74 4.20 -2.50 -10.93
C ARG A 74 3.55 -1.12 -10.98
N SER A 75 3.88 -0.31 -11.99
CA SER A 75 3.31 1.03 -12.17
C SER A 75 1.79 1.00 -12.32
N ASP A 76 1.27 0.09 -13.16
CA ASP A 76 -0.16 -0.10 -13.36
C ASP A 76 -0.89 -0.54 -12.08
N GLY A 77 -0.24 -1.42 -11.30
CA GLY A 77 -0.76 -1.87 -10.02
C GLY A 77 -0.81 -0.76 -8.98
N ILE A 78 0.27 0.01 -8.85
CA ILE A 78 0.33 1.18 -7.94
C ILE A 78 -0.73 2.21 -8.32
N HIS A 79 -0.89 2.51 -9.60
CA HIS A 79 -1.90 3.45 -10.07
C HIS A 79 -3.31 3.01 -9.68
N TYR A 80 -3.63 1.73 -9.87
CA TYR A 80 -4.91 1.18 -9.42
C TYR A 80 -5.09 1.26 -7.90
N ILE A 81 -4.07 0.88 -7.13
CA ILE A 81 -4.09 0.91 -5.66
C ILE A 81 -4.37 2.32 -5.15
N LEU A 82 -3.63 3.32 -5.64
CA LEU A 82 -3.81 4.72 -5.23
C LEU A 82 -5.20 5.25 -5.56
N ARG A 83 -5.66 5.04 -6.79
CA ARG A 83 -6.99 5.48 -7.21
C ARG A 83 -8.10 4.84 -6.39
N THR A 84 -7.99 3.54 -6.12
CA THR A 84 -9.02 2.79 -5.38
C THR A 84 -9.00 3.15 -3.90
N ARG A 85 -7.81 3.34 -3.33
CA ARG A 85 -7.64 3.86 -1.97
C ARG A 85 -8.36 5.21 -1.79
N GLU A 86 -8.20 6.13 -2.74
CA GLU A 86 -8.88 7.44 -2.68
C GLU A 86 -10.42 7.29 -2.76
N VAL A 87 -10.92 6.43 -3.65
CA VAL A 87 -12.37 6.20 -3.80
C VAL A 87 -12.98 5.53 -2.57
N LEU A 88 -12.28 4.57 -1.96
CA LEU A 88 -12.75 3.83 -0.79
C LEU A 88 -12.41 4.52 0.55
N GLY A 89 -11.64 5.61 0.53
CA GLY A 89 -11.27 6.36 1.74
C GLY A 89 -10.23 5.68 2.64
N PHE A 90 -9.45 4.74 2.10
CA PHE A 90 -8.45 3.99 2.89
C PHE A 90 -7.26 4.85 3.33
N GLY A 91 -6.61 4.46 4.43
CA GLY A 91 -5.38 5.06 4.96
C GLY A 91 -4.19 4.96 4.00
N VAL A 92 -3.13 5.73 4.28
CA VAL A 92 -1.88 5.68 3.48
C VAL A 92 -1.10 4.39 3.76
N GLN A 93 -1.23 3.87 4.98
CA GLN A 93 -0.67 2.60 5.44
C GLN A 93 -1.19 1.45 4.59
N THR A 94 -2.51 1.41 4.34
CA THR A 94 -3.18 0.40 3.51
C THR A 94 -2.62 0.37 2.10
N ALA A 95 -2.46 1.53 1.45
CA ALA A 95 -1.87 1.60 0.12
C ALA A 95 -0.42 1.11 0.10
N TYR A 96 0.39 1.52 1.07
CA TYR A 96 1.78 1.11 1.17
C TYR A 96 1.94 -0.40 1.44
N ALA A 97 1.13 -0.96 2.33
CA ALA A 97 1.08 -2.40 2.59
C ALA A 97 0.66 -3.17 1.33
N SER A 98 -0.33 -2.66 0.59
CA SER A 98 -0.77 -3.23 -0.69
C SER A 98 0.37 -3.31 -1.71
N VAL A 99 1.14 -2.21 -1.86
CA VAL A 99 2.30 -2.18 -2.76
C VAL A 99 3.40 -3.12 -2.28
N THR A 100 3.63 -3.20 -0.97
CA THR A 100 4.58 -4.17 -0.38
C THR A 100 4.19 -5.62 -0.71
N TYR A 101 2.89 -5.95 -0.67
CA TYR A 101 2.41 -7.28 -1.05
C TYR A 101 2.56 -7.54 -2.54
N LEU A 102 2.21 -6.55 -3.38
CA LEU A 102 2.38 -6.61 -4.84
C LEU A 102 3.85 -6.88 -5.20
N ASP A 103 4.76 -6.09 -4.64
CA ASP A 103 6.19 -6.14 -4.86
C ASP A 103 6.78 -7.50 -4.45
N ARG A 104 6.42 -8.00 -3.24
CA ARG A 104 6.84 -9.32 -2.76
C ARG A 104 6.25 -10.48 -3.57
N PHE A 105 5.03 -10.31 -4.09
CA PHE A 105 4.42 -11.32 -4.94
C PHE A 105 5.16 -11.42 -6.26
N LEU A 106 5.37 -10.28 -6.93
CA LEU A 106 6.08 -10.20 -8.20
C LEU A 106 7.50 -10.75 -8.07
N SER A 107 8.20 -10.50 -6.95
CA SER A 107 9.56 -11.04 -6.72
C SER A 107 9.62 -12.56 -6.56
N ARG A 108 8.48 -13.24 -6.33
CA ARG A 108 8.40 -14.69 -6.09
C ARG A 108 7.68 -15.44 -7.22
N ARG A 109 6.88 -14.73 -8.01
CA ARG A 109 6.02 -15.30 -9.05
C ARG A 109 6.08 -14.43 -10.30
N SER A 110 6.29 -15.06 -11.45
CA SER A 110 6.13 -14.39 -12.74
C SER A 110 4.66 -14.22 -13.09
N VAL A 111 4.30 -13.05 -13.61
CA VAL A 111 3.00 -12.80 -14.25
C VAL A 111 3.27 -12.62 -15.75
N ASP A 112 2.53 -13.37 -16.58
CA ASP A 112 2.69 -13.33 -18.04
C ASP A 112 2.42 -11.92 -18.57
N ALA A 113 3.33 -11.43 -19.43
CA ALA A 113 3.27 -10.08 -20.00
C ALA A 113 1.99 -9.79 -20.79
N GLU A 114 1.41 -10.83 -21.40
CA GLU A 114 0.20 -10.73 -22.20
C GLU A 114 -1.08 -10.64 -21.34
N LYS A 115 -0.97 -10.79 -20.01
CA LYS A 115 -2.10 -10.86 -19.08
C LYS A 115 -2.12 -9.63 -18.15
N SER A 116 -2.23 -8.43 -18.71
CA SER A 116 -2.39 -7.19 -17.93
C SER A 116 -3.58 -7.23 -16.95
N TRP A 117 -4.65 -7.95 -17.31
CA TRP A 117 -5.78 -8.22 -16.40
C TRP A 117 -5.35 -8.95 -15.12
N ALA A 118 -4.31 -9.79 -15.17
CA ALA A 118 -3.82 -10.54 -14.02
C ALA A 118 -3.09 -9.62 -13.04
N VAL A 119 -2.36 -8.62 -13.54
CA VAL A 119 -1.76 -7.56 -12.71
C VAL A 119 -2.84 -6.76 -12.00
N ARG A 120 -3.95 -6.45 -12.69
CA ARG A 120 -5.10 -5.78 -12.07
C ARG A 120 -5.70 -6.65 -10.96
N LEU A 121 -5.99 -7.92 -11.24
CA LEU A 121 -6.54 -8.85 -10.25
C LEU A 121 -5.61 -9.03 -9.03
N LEU A 122 -4.30 -9.12 -9.27
CA LEU A 122 -3.28 -9.15 -8.22
C LEU A 122 -3.34 -7.89 -7.35
N SER A 123 -3.38 -6.71 -7.98
CA SER A 123 -3.43 -5.43 -7.27
C SER A 123 -4.70 -5.28 -6.43
N MET A 124 -5.85 -5.76 -6.95
CA MET A 124 -7.11 -5.84 -6.21
C MET A 124 -7.01 -6.74 -4.98
N ALA A 125 -6.44 -7.93 -5.13
CA ALA A 125 -6.25 -8.87 -4.04
C ALA A 125 -5.29 -8.32 -2.97
N CYS A 126 -4.17 -7.71 -3.39
CA CYS A 126 -3.23 -7.06 -2.47
C CYS A 126 -3.90 -5.92 -1.68
N LEU A 127 -4.71 -5.09 -2.35
CA LEU A 127 -5.44 -3.99 -1.70
C LEU A 127 -6.50 -4.49 -0.72
N SER A 128 -7.27 -5.50 -1.10
CA SER A 128 -8.26 -6.11 -0.21
C SER A 128 -7.62 -6.75 1.02
N LEU A 129 -6.51 -7.47 0.83
CA LEU A 129 -5.76 -8.05 1.95
C LEU A 129 -5.19 -6.97 2.87
N ALA A 130 -4.60 -5.90 2.32
CA ALA A 130 -4.10 -4.80 3.13
C ALA A 130 -5.23 -4.09 3.89
N ALA A 131 -6.38 -3.86 3.26
CA ALA A 131 -7.53 -3.27 3.92
C ALA A 131 -7.99 -4.13 5.11
N LYS A 132 -7.99 -5.46 4.99
CA LYS A 132 -8.30 -6.39 6.10
C LYS A 132 -7.27 -6.38 7.24
N MET A 133 -6.05 -5.92 6.98
CA MET A 133 -4.99 -5.82 7.99
C MET A 133 -4.96 -4.47 8.69
N GLU A 134 -5.30 -3.39 7.97
CA GLU A 134 -5.06 -2.01 8.41
C GLU A 134 -6.35 -1.22 8.71
N GLU A 135 -7.47 -1.55 8.08
CA GLU A 135 -8.72 -0.77 8.19
C GLU A 135 -9.67 -1.38 9.22
N SER A 136 -10.42 -0.50 9.91
CA SER A 136 -11.46 -0.92 10.85
C SER A 136 -12.71 -1.47 10.16
N VAL A 137 -13.02 -0.95 8.97
CA VAL A 137 -14.18 -1.33 8.16
C VAL A 137 -13.70 -1.58 6.74
N VAL A 138 -13.94 -2.79 6.24
CA VAL A 138 -13.58 -3.19 4.88
C VAL A 138 -14.85 -3.37 4.04
N PRO A 139 -15.00 -2.66 2.91
CA PRO A 139 -16.15 -2.78 2.03
C PRO A 139 -16.20 -4.16 1.36
N ALA A 140 -17.32 -4.47 0.69
CA ALA A 140 -17.46 -5.72 -0.02
C ALA A 140 -16.50 -5.79 -1.22
N LEU A 141 -16.04 -7.00 -1.58
CA LEU A 141 -15.11 -7.20 -2.71
C LEU A 141 -15.65 -6.68 -4.06
N SER A 142 -16.97 -6.60 -4.21
CA SER A 142 -17.61 -6.01 -5.39
C SER A 142 -17.30 -4.51 -5.56
N GLU A 143 -16.99 -3.80 -4.47
CA GLU A 143 -16.70 -2.36 -4.47
C GLU A 143 -15.26 -2.06 -4.89
N PHE A 144 -14.37 -3.06 -4.84
CA PHE A 144 -12.99 -2.92 -5.32
C PHE A 144 -12.92 -2.92 -6.86
N CYS A 145 -13.97 -3.34 -7.56
CA CYS A 145 -14.01 -3.38 -9.02
C CYS A 145 -14.12 -1.97 -9.63
N LEU A 146 -13.01 -1.22 -9.61
CA LEU A 146 -12.89 0.10 -10.22
C LEU A 146 -12.08 0.02 -11.52
N GLY A 147 -12.74 0.24 -12.65
CA GLY A 147 -12.12 0.31 -13.98
C GLY A 147 -12.63 -0.73 -14.98
N ASP A 148 -11.78 -1.10 -15.93
CA ASP A 148 -12.18 -1.85 -17.14
C ASP A 148 -12.37 -3.36 -16.89
N TYR A 149 -11.84 -3.87 -15.78
CA TYR A 149 -11.95 -5.28 -15.41
C TYR A 149 -12.91 -5.44 -14.24
N ASN A 150 -13.98 -6.21 -14.46
CA ASN A 150 -14.92 -6.59 -13.41
C ASN A 150 -14.73 -8.08 -13.07
N PHE A 151 -14.19 -8.35 -11.89
CA PHE A 151 -13.97 -9.71 -11.41
C PHE A 151 -15.04 -10.10 -10.41
N GLU A 152 -15.50 -11.33 -10.48
CA GLU A 152 -16.37 -11.87 -9.44
C GLU A 152 -15.60 -11.99 -8.12
N SER A 153 -16.28 -11.78 -6.99
CA SER A 153 -15.66 -11.83 -5.66
C SER A 153 -14.94 -13.16 -5.41
N SER A 154 -15.45 -14.27 -5.95
CA SER A 154 -14.82 -15.60 -5.88
C SER A 154 -13.47 -15.67 -6.60
N VAL A 155 -13.29 -14.91 -7.69
CA VAL A 155 -12.02 -14.80 -8.41
C VAL A 155 -11.01 -13.99 -7.59
N ILE A 156 -11.48 -12.89 -6.99
CA ILE A 156 -10.66 -12.05 -6.11
C ILE A 156 -10.20 -12.86 -4.89
N GLN A 157 -11.11 -13.58 -4.23
CA GLN A 157 -10.77 -14.44 -3.07
C GLN A 157 -9.74 -15.53 -3.40
N ARG A 158 -9.83 -16.15 -4.59
CA ARG A 158 -8.81 -17.11 -5.04
C ARG A 158 -7.45 -16.43 -5.22
N MET A 159 -7.44 -15.21 -5.74
CA MET A 159 -6.21 -14.43 -5.85
C MET A 159 -5.67 -14.02 -4.48
N GLU A 160 -6.53 -13.63 -3.52
CA GLU A 160 -6.13 -13.35 -2.14
C GLU A 160 -5.43 -14.56 -1.52
N LEU A 161 -6.00 -15.76 -1.66
CA LEU A 161 -5.40 -16.99 -1.16
C LEU A 161 -4.05 -17.27 -1.83
N LEU A 162 -3.93 -17.02 -3.13
CA LEU A 162 -2.65 -17.17 -3.85
C LEU A 162 -1.60 -16.18 -3.33
N VAL A 163 -1.98 -14.93 -3.04
CA VAL A 163 -1.08 -13.93 -2.44
C VAL A 163 -0.67 -14.38 -1.04
N LEU A 164 -1.62 -14.74 -0.17
CA LEU A 164 -1.34 -15.23 1.18
C LEU A 164 -0.37 -16.41 1.17
N ASN A 165 -0.61 -17.42 0.34
CA ASN A 165 0.27 -18.58 0.22
C ASN A 165 1.66 -18.20 -0.32
N THR A 166 1.71 -17.31 -1.32
CA THR A 166 2.99 -16.85 -1.90
C THR A 166 3.81 -16.05 -0.88
N LEU A 167 3.15 -15.30 0.01
CA LEU A 167 3.80 -14.53 1.08
C LEU A 167 3.96 -15.34 2.37
N GLU A 168 3.63 -16.63 2.37
CA GLU A 168 3.65 -17.52 3.55
C GLU A 168 2.87 -16.93 4.73
N TRP A 169 1.76 -16.24 4.45
CA TRP A 169 0.90 -15.58 5.44
C TRP A 169 1.62 -14.49 6.27
N LYS A 170 2.85 -14.10 5.90
CA LYS A 170 3.63 -13.04 6.54
C LYS A 170 3.15 -11.67 6.06
N MET A 171 1.95 -11.28 6.48
CA MET A 171 1.29 -10.03 6.06
C MET A 171 1.69 -8.82 6.93
N GLY A 172 2.05 -9.05 8.19
CA GLY A 172 2.46 -8.00 9.13
C GLY A 172 3.89 -7.50 8.93
N SER A 173 4.14 -6.79 7.82
CA SER A 173 5.41 -6.09 7.58
C SER A 173 5.49 -4.80 8.39
N ILE A 174 6.65 -4.52 8.99
CA ILE A 174 6.91 -3.20 9.56
C ILE A 174 6.99 -2.19 8.42
N THR A 175 6.24 -1.09 8.54
CA THR A 175 6.19 -0.01 7.54
C THR A 175 6.94 1.23 8.05
N PRO A 176 7.39 2.14 7.16
CA PRO A 176 8.06 3.36 7.58
C PRO A 176 7.19 4.22 8.52
N PHE A 177 5.86 4.13 8.38
CA PHE A 177 4.89 4.86 9.22
C PHE A 177 5.06 4.58 10.71
N ALA A 178 5.49 3.37 11.09
CA ALA A 178 5.71 3.00 12.49
C ALA A 178 6.83 3.82 13.17
N TYR A 179 7.73 4.43 12.38
CA TYR A 179 8.87 5.21 12.88
C TYR A 179 8.66 6.73 12.76
N VAL A 180 7.61 7.19 12.08
CA VAL A 180 7.44 8.62 11.76
C VAL A 180 7.36 9.47 13.02
N GLN A 181 6.56 9.06 14.01
CA GLN A 181 6.40 9.84 15.25
C GLN A 181 7.72 9.92 16.03
N PHE A 182 8.45 8.80 16.11
CA PHE A 182 9.76 8.76 16.76
C PHE A 182 10.75 9.73 16.11
N PHE A 183 10.92 9.67 14.79
CA PHE A 183 11.85 10.57 14.10
C PHE A 183 11.38 12.03 14.14
N ALA A 184 10.07 12.28 14.09
CA ALA A 184 9.53 13.63 14.26
C ALA A 184 9.93 14.20 15.63
N ASN A 185 9.76 13.43 16.71
CA ASN A 185 10.14 13.84 18.07
C ASN A 185 11.65 14.10 18.21
N LYS A 186 12.50 13.34 17.50
CA LYS A 186 13.97 13.48 17.59
C LYS A 186 14.54 14.59 16.69
N PHE A 187 13.92 14.84 15.54
CA PHE A 187 14.49 15.73 14.52
C PHE A 187 13.86 17.10 14.44
N PHE A 188 12.55 17.21 14.69
CA PHE A 188 11.87 18.49 14.60
C PHE A 188 12.22 19.36 15.79
N ASP A 189 12.57 20.62 15.52
CA ASP A 189 12.80 21.61 16.55
C ASP A 189 11.49 21.97 17.25
N ASN A 190 11.57 22.68 18.38
CA ASN A 190 10.39 23.24 19.05
C ASN A 190 10.26 24.73 18.71
N PRO A 191 9.18 25.17 18.02
CA PRO A 191 8.04 24.38 17.55
C PRO A 191 8.31 23.59 16.26
N PRO A 192 7.62 22.44 16.05
CA PRO A 192 7.86 21.60 14.89
C PRO A 192 7.36 22.26 13.59
N PRO A 193 7.87 21.81 12.41
CA PRO A 193 7.35 22.24 11.12
C PRO A 193 5.83 22.00 11.03
N ARG A 194 5.11 22.98 10.49
CA ARG A 194 3.65 22.88 10.32
C ARG A 194 3.30 21.66 9.50
N ASN A 195 2.42 20.80 10.03
CA ASN A 195 2.02 19.54 9.41
C ASN A 195 3.18 18.56 9.13
N GLY A 196 4.30 18.67 9.86
CA GLY A 196 5.52 17.89 9.60
C GLY A 196 5.26 16.38 9.49
N VAL A 197 4.57 15.80 10.47
CA VAL A 197 4.20 14.36 10.49
C VAL A 197 3.37 13.99 9.26
N SER A 198 2.31 14.74 8.95
CA SER A 198 1.47 14.48 7.77
C SER A 198 2.27 14.56 6.47
N ARG A 199 3.16 15.55 6.36
CA ARG A 199 4.01 15.74 5.18
C ARG A 199 5.03 14.61 5.02
N THR A 200 5.58 14.12 6.12
CA THR A 200 6.44 12.94 6.13
C THR A 200 5.69 11.71 5.64
N MET A 201 4.45 11.48 6.12
CA MET A 201 3.61 10.37 5.66
C MET A 201 3.29 10.46 4.16
N GLU A 202 3.01 11.65 3.63
CA GLU A 202 2.80 11.88 2.19
C GLU A 202 4.04 11.58 1.35
N LEU A 203 5.23 11.96 1.83
CA LEU A 203 6.49 11.65 1.16
C LEU A 203 6.77 10.16 1.15
N ILE A 204 6.54 9.47 2.27
CA ILE A 204 6.64 8.01 2.35
C ILE A 204 5.67 7.36 1.37
N LEU A 205 4.41 7.81 1.30
CA LEU A 205 3.47 7.29 0.32
C LEU A 205 3.94 7.55 -1.12
N GLY A 206 4.49 8.74 -1.41
CA GLY A 206 5.06 9.07 -2.71
C GLY A 206 6.21 8.15 -3.11
N SER A 207 7.05 7.77 -2.15
CA SER A 207 8.23 6.94 -2.37
C SER A 207 7.93 5.54 -2.88
N MET A 208 6.71 5.02 -2.70
CA MET A 208 6.36 3.70 -3.18
C MET A 208 6.43 3.57 -4.71
N LYS A 209 6.42 4.69 -5.45
CA LYS A 209 6.63 4.67 -6.91
C LYS A 209 8.08 4.39 -7.29
N ASP A 210 9.02 4.69 -6.41
CA ASP A 210 10.46 4.50 -6.63
C ASP A 210 10.94 3.20 -5.98
N VAL A 211 11.41 2.26 -6.80
CA VAL A 211 11.91 0.96 -6.35
C VAL A 211 13.18 1.09 -5.52
N LYS A 212 14.04 2.08 -5.81
CA LYS A 212 15.30 2.30 -5.09
C LYS A 212 15.04 2.84 -3.69
N ILE A 213 14.03 3.70 -3.52
CA ILE A 213 13.63 4.12 -2.17
C ILE A 213 13.04 2.94 -1.41
N MET A 214 12.16 2.16 -2.06
CA MET A 214 11.52 0.99 -1.48
C MET A 214 12.47 -0.18 -1.14
N SER A 215 13.70 -0.19 -1.66
CA SER A 215 14.72 -1.20 -1.33
C SER A 215 15.45 -0.90 -0.01
N HIS A 216 15.33 0.33 0.50
CA HIS A 216 15.83 0.69 1.82
C HIS A 216 14.94 0.10 2.93
N LYS A 217 15.53 -0.04 4.13
CA LYS A 217 14.79 -0.45 5.33
C LYS A 217 13.70 0.58 5.68
N PRO A 218 12.51 0.16 6.15
CA PRO A 218 11.48 1.06 6.65
C PRO A 218 11.95 2.19 7.59
N SER A 219 12.86 1.89 8.53
CA SER A 219 13.48 2.87 9.43
C SER A 219 14.28 3.93 8.69
N VAL A 220 15.03 3.52 7.66
CA VAL A 220 15.84 4.39 6.80
C VAL A 220 14.95 5.32 5.98
N ILE A 221 13.87 4.79 5.38
CA ILE A 221 12.91 5.59 4.59
C ILE A 221 12.24 6.63 5.49
N ALA A 222 11.81 6.25 6.69
CA ALA A 222 11.17 7.15 7.64
C ALA A 222 12.12 8.26 8.12
N ALA A 223 13.36 7.92 8.47
CA ALA A 223 14.38 8.88 8.89
C ALA A 223 14.67 9.89 7.77
N ALA A 224 14.93 9.39 6.55
CA ALA A 224 15.23 10.22 5.38
C ALA A 224 14.08 11.17 5.04
N ALA A 225 12.84 10.66 5.00
CA ALA A 225 11.65 11.48 4.73
C ALA A 225 11.42 12.54 5.83
N THR A 226 11.66 12.21 7.09
CA THR A 226 11.51 13.17 8.20
C THR A 226 12.57 14.28 8.13
N LEU A 227 13.84 13.92 7.87
CA LEU A 227 14.92 14.88 7.68
C LEU A 227 14.65 15.82 6.50
N PHE A 228 14.11 15.30 5.39
CA PHE A 228 13.77 16.12 4.23
C PHE A 228 12.62 17.11 4.52
N VAL A 229 11.67 16.74 5.39
CA VAL A 229 10.60 17.67 5.83
C VAL A 229 11.12 18.73 6.78
N LEU A 230 12.09 18.38 7.63
CA LEU A 230 12.72 19.33 8.53
C LEU A 230 13.39 20.46 7.76
N ASP A 231 14.24 20.10 6.80
CA ASP A 231 14.96 21.05 5.95
C ASP A 231 15.33 20.37 4.63
N GLN A 232 14.81 20.94 3.53
CA GLN A 232 14.96 20.40 2.17
C GLN A 232 16.37 20.60 1.60
N GLU A 233 17.18 21.45 2.22
CA GLU A 233 18.51 21.87 1.76
C GLU A 233 19.63 21.44 2.72
N LEU A 234 19.37 20.46 3.60
CA LEU A 234 20.40 19.96 4.52
C LEU A 234 21.66 19.50 3.77
N THR A 235 22.80 20.00 4.22
CA THR A 235 24.10 19.51 3.76
C THR A 235 24.37 18.11 4.31
N ILE A 236 25.26 17.36 3.66
CA ILE A 236 25.69 16.03 4.13
C ILE A 236 26.24 16.09 5.56
N ASP A 237 26.98 17.15 5.90
CA ASP A 237 27.52 17.32 7.25
C ASP A 237 26.42 17.59 8.28
N ALA A 238 25.40 18.39 7.94
CA ALA A 238 24.25 18.62 8.79
C ALA A 238 23.42 17.34 9.00
N LEU A 239 23.24 16.53 7.95
CA LEU A 239 22.60 15.21 8.06
C LEU A 239 23.37 14.30 9.02
N LYS A 240 24.69 14.18 8.85
CA LYS A 240 25.53 13.35 9.74
C LYS A 240 25.45 13.78 11.19
N LEU A 241 25.43 15.09 11.46
CA LEU A 241 25.29 15.64 12.81
C LEU A 241 23.93 15.32 13.44
N LYS A 242 22.83 15.46 12.69
CA LYS A 242 21.49 15.13 13.20
C LYS A 242 21.32 13.62 13.42
N ILE A 243 21.84 12.79 12.53
CA ILE A 243 21.75 11.33 12.65
C ILE A 243 22.62 10.82 13.80
N SER A 244 23.82 11.38 14.02
CA SER A 244 24.70 10.94 15.11
C SER A 244 24.12 11.23 16.50
N ALA A 245 23.26 12.25 16.62
CA ALA A 245 22.50 12.53 17.83
C ALA A 245 21.47 11.43 18.19
N LEU A 246 21.10 10.55 17.25
CA LEU A 246 20.17 9.44 17.47
C LEU A 246 20.81 8.20 18.14
N THR A 247 22.13 8.19 18.31
CA THR A 247 22.90 6.98 18.67
C THR A 247 22.52 6.35 20.01
N THR A 248 21.82 7.06 20.89
CA THR A 248 21.24 6.49 22.12
C THR A 248 20.17 5.43 21.83
N SER A 249 19.48 5.51 20.70
CA SER A 249 18.28 4.72 20.39
C SER A 249 18.51 3.59 19.39
N GLY A 250 19.73 3.37 18.88
CA GLY A 250 20.07 2.27 17.96
C GLY A 250 21.23 2.54 16.99
N SER A 251 21.74 1.48 16.37
CA SER A 251 22.77 1.57 15.32
C SER A 251 22.13 1.79 13.95
N TYR A 252 21.97 3.04 13.55
CA TYR A 252 21.50 3.41 12.21
C TYR A 252 22.66 3.38 11.20
N ASN A 253 22.42 2.85 10.01
CA ASN A 253 23.38 2.98 8.91
C ASN A 253 23.23 4.37 8.29
N ILE A 254 24.14 5.28 8.66
CA ILE A 254 24.15 6.68 8.24
C ILE A 254 24.20 6.79 6.72
N ASP A 255 25.03 5.98 6.07
CA ASP A 255 25.20 6.01 4.60
C ASP A 255 23.90 5.66 3.88
N ASN A 256 23.16 4.67 4.39
CA ASN A 256 21.85 4.32 3.85
C ASN A 256 20.82 5.44 4.01
N ILE A 257 20.83 6.16 5.15
CA ILE A 257 19.94 7.30 5.37
C ILE A 257 20.28 8.44 4.41
N ILE A 258 21.56 8.77 4.23
CA ILE A 258 22.00 9.80 3.29
C ILE A 258 21.62 9.42 1.85
N SER A 259 21.87 8.16 1.46
CA SER A 259 21.48 7.65 0.14
C SER A 259 19.98 7.78 -0.09
N CYS A 260 19.17 7.34 0.87
CA CYS A 260 17.71 7.42 0.78
C CYS A 260 17.20 8.87 0.79
N TYR A 261 17.84 9.76 1.55
CA TYR A 261 17.52 11.20 1.59
C TYR A 261 17.69 11.83 0.21
N ASN A 262 18.80 11.55 -0.48
CA ASN A 262 19.05 12.07 -1.81
C ASN A 262 17.99 11.57 -2.82
N LEU A 263 17.62 10.29 -2.75
CA LEU A 263 16.56 9.74 -3.59
C LEU A 263 15.19 10.40 -3.31
N VAL A 264 14.86 10.65 -2.04
CA VAL A 264 13.63 11.37 -1.67
C VAL A 264 13.62 12.80 -2.20
N GLN A 265 14.75 13.49 -2.14
CA GLN A 265 14.92 14.83 -2.70
C GLN A 265 14.76 14.83 -4.23
N GLU A 266 15.40 13.89 -4.94
CA GLU A 266 15.25 13.73 -6.39
C GLU A 266 13.78 13.50 -6.78
N MET A 267 13.10 12.58 -6.09
CA MET A 267 11.68 12.31 -6.28
C MET A 267 10.82 13.56 -6.09
N ASP A 268 11.08 14.38 -5.06
CA ASP A 268 10.30 15.60 -4.81
C ASP A 268 10.52 16.68 -5.89
N ILE A 269 11.75 16.80 -6.38
CA ILE A 269 12.09 17.69 -7.50
C ILE A 269 11.32 17.27 -8.76
N GLU A 270 11.27 15.98 -9.08
CA GLU A 270 10.51 15.46 -10.22
C GLU A 270 9.01 15.70 -10.09
N ARG A 271 8.46 15.43 -8.90
CA ARG A 271 7.06 15.71 -8.57
C ARG A 271 6.70 17.18 -8.78
N SER A 272 7.60 18.08 -8.36
CA SER A 272 7.42 19.53 -8.49
C SER A 272 7.51 20.02 -9.95
N LYS A 273 8.26 19.33 -10.82
CA LYS A 273 8.28 19.63 -12.26
C LYS A 273 6.96 19.22 -12.94
N LEU A 274 6.42 18.06 -12.56
CA LEU A 274 5.19 17.54 -13.14
C LEU A 274 3.98 18.42 -12.77
N SER A 275 3.91 18.93 -11.54
CA SER A 275 2.83 19.84 -11.14
C SER A 275 2.88 21.20 -11.85
N LYS A 276 4.08 21.73 -12.17
CA LYS A 276 4.28 22.96 -12.95
C LYS A 276 4.01 22.79 -14.46
N GLY A 277 4.06 21.56 -14.98
CA GLY A 277 3.77 21.23 -16.38
C GLY A 277 2.29 21.15 -16.74
N ILE A 278 1.40 20.98 -15.74
CA ILE A 278 -0.04 21.01 -15.94
C ILE A 278 -0.50 22.47 -15.95
N LYS A 279 -0.30 23.16 -17.09
CA LYS A 279 -1.12 24.34 -17.39
C LYS A 279 -2.52 23.83 -17.66
N SER A 280 -3.46 24.19 -16.79
CA SER A 280 -4.90 24.01 -17.02
C SER A 280 -5.26 24.50 -18.43
N PRO A 281 -6.01 23.74 -19.25
CA PRO A 281 -6.55 24.30 -20.47
C PRO A 281 -7.52 25.42 -20.09
N ASP A 282 -7.24 26.64 -20.54
CA ASP A 282 -8.19 27.75 -20.50
C ASP A 282 -9.45 27.32 -21.25
N LEU A 283 -10.50 26.98 -20.50
CA LEU A 283 -11.83 26.87 -21.08
C LEU A 283 -12.33 28.29 -21.34
N SER A 284 -12.37 28.68 -22.61
CA SER A 284 -12.92 29.97 -23.02
C SER A 284 -14.46 29.98 -22.85
N PRO A 285 -15.10 31.14 -22.58
CA PRO A 285 -16.50 31.22 -22.14
C PRO A 285 -17.58 30.97 -23.22
N ILE A 286 -17.33 30.18 -24.27
CA ILE A 286 -18.23 30.10 -25.45
C ILE A 286 -19.10 28.83 -25.50
N GLN A 287 -18.99 27.90 -24.54
CA GLN A 287 -19.81 26.67 -24.56
C GLN A 287 -21.04 26.67 -23.63
N ILE A 288 -21.36 27.78 -22.95
CA ILE A 288 -22.59 27.92 -22.14
C ILE A 288 -23.68 28.61 -22.96
N GLN A 289 -24.06 28.04 -24.10
CA GLN A 289 -25.35 28.29 -24.76
C GLN A 289 -25.57 27.27 -25.88
N ARG A 290 -26.10 26.10 -25.51
CA ARG A 290 -26.97 25.30 -26.40
C ARG A 290 -27.86 24.28 -25.70
N ALA A 291 -27.97 24.33 -24.37
CA ALA A 291 -29.00 23.61 -23.64
C ALA A 291 -30.25 24.49 -23.55
N GLU A 292 -30.93 24.70 -24.70
CA GLU A 292 -32.36 25.08 -24.81
C GLU A 292 -32.67 25.39 -26.28
N ALA A 293 -33.17 24.38 -27.02
CA ALA A 293 -34.22 24.51 -28.03
C ALA A 293 -34.34 23.22 -28.87
N CYS A 294 -35.51 22.58 -28.77
CA CYS A 294 -36.14 21.66 -29.73
C CYS A 294 -35.41 20.34 -30.05
N GLY A 295 -36.01 19.15 -29.93
CA GLY A 295 -37.38 18.79 -30.30
C GLY A 295 -37.35 17.96 -31.58
N ASN A 296 -37.48 16.63 -31.43
CA ASN A 296 -37.83 15.58 -32.40
C ASN A 296 -37.11 15.51 -33.77
N SER A 297 -36.34 14.43 -34.00
CA SER A 297 -36.66 13.35 -34.96
C SER A 297 -35.50 12.33 -35.06
N SER A 298 -35.86 11.08 -35.34
CA SER A 298 -34.97 9.93 -35.53
C SER A 298 -33.92 10.11 -36.63
N VAL A 299 -32.78 9.41 -36.54
CA VAL A 299 -32.35 8.27 -37.40
C VAL A 299 -31.07 7.66 -36.79
N ALA A 300 -30.97 6.34 -36.92
CA ALA A 300 -30.01 5.41 -36.33
C ALA A 300 -28.50 5.73 -36.53
N SER A 301 -27.69 5.27 -35.57
CA SER A 301 -26.44 4.55 -35.83
C SER A 301 -26.02 3.77 -34.58
N ALA A 302 -25.98 2.45 -34.70
CA ALA A 302 -25.61 1.51 -33.65
C ALA A 302 -24.09 1.38 -33.52
N ALA A 303 -23.58 1.41 -32.28
CA ALA A 303 -22.30 0.81 -31.92
C ALA A 303 -22.35 0.37 -30.44
N ILE A 304 -22.85 -0.85 -30.21
CA ILE A 304 -22.77 -1.53 -28.92
C ILE A 304 -21.34 -2.10 -28.80
N ALA A 305 -20.49 -1.45 -28.00
CA ALA A 305 -19.25 -2.06 -27.55
C ALA A 305 -19.58 -3.13 -26.49
N LYS A 306 -19.44 -4.41 -26.88
CA LYS A 306 -19.68 -5.57 -26.02
C LYS A 306 -18.65 -5.60 -24.88
N ARG A 307 -19.10 -5.46 -23.63
CA ARG A 307 -18.33 -5.81 -22.42
C ARG A 307 -18.05 -7.32 -22.44
N LYS A 308 -16.78 -7.73 -22.41
CA LYS A 308 -16.39 -9.14 -22.30
C LYS A 308 -16.49 -9.59 -20.84
N ARG A 309 -17.53 -10.35 -20.52
CA ARG A 309 -17.62 -11.20 -19.33
C ARG A 309 -16.92 -12.53 -19.65
N LEU A 310 -15.82 -12.84 -18.98
CA LEU A 310 -15.13 -14.12 -19.15
C LEU A 310 -15.70 -15.15 -18.16
N VAL A 311 -16.30 -16.22 -18.69
CA VAL A 311 -16.73 -17.39 -17.93
C VAL A 311 -15.62 -18.43 -18.01
N PHE A 312 -15.16 -18.92 -16.85
CA PHE A 312 -14.17 -20.00 -16.78
C PHE A 312 -14.87 -21.35 -16.89
N ASN A 313 -14.54 -22.14 -17.93
CA ASN A 313 -14.88 -23.56 -17.97
C ASN A 313 -13.81 -24.33 -17.19
N GLN A 314 -14.25 -25.09 -16.18
CA GLN A 314 -13.50 -26.21 -15.62
C GLN A 314 -13.52 -27.33 -16.65
N ASN A 315 -12.35 -27.84 -17.03
CA ASN A 315 -12.07 -29.21 -17.43
C ASN A 315 -10.60 -29.26 -17.85
N ASP A 316 -9.79 -29.96 -17.06
CA ASP A 316 -8.66 -30.75 -17.56
C ASP A 316 -8.37 -31.82 -16.50
N GLU A 317 -8.91 -33.01 -16.78
CA GLU A 317 -8.62 -34.26 -16.10
C GLU A 317 -7.20 -34.75 -16.43
N TYR A 318 -6.55 -35.28 -15.39
CA TYR A 318 -5.59 -36.41 -15.39
C TYR A 318 -4.76 -36.68 -16.66
N GLY A 319 -3.48 -36.30 -16.61
CA GLY A 319 -2.43 -36.80 -17.49
C GLY A 319 -1.63 -37.92 -16.82
N ASP A 320 -1.76 -39.11 -17.40
CA ASP A 320 -1.15 -40.39 -17.08
C ASP A 320 0.40 -40.35 -17.09
N VAL A 321 1.05 -41.09 -16.16
CA VAL A 321 2.52 -41.20 -16.05
C VAL A 321 2.93 -42.60 -16.53
N PRO A 322 3.82 -42.74 -17.55
CA PRO A 322 4.26 -44.06 -17.98
C PRO A 322 5.39 -44.60 -17.09
N ASP A 323 5.12 -45.80 -16.58
CA ASP A 323 5.94 -46.70 -15.79
C ASP A 323 7.22 -47.12 -16.53
N LYS A 324 8.41 -46.78 -16.00
CA LYS A 324 9.70 -47.33 -16.44
C LYS A 324 10.11 -48.44 -15.48
N LYS A 325 9.93 -49.68 -15.93
CA LYS A 325 10.49 -50.88 -15.31
C LYS A 325 12.01 -50.94 -15.50
N GLU A 326 12.75 -50.87 -14.41
CA GLU A 326 14.06 -51.51 -14.27
C GLU A 326 13.86 -53.01 -14.02
N LYS A 327 14.55 -53.86 -14.79
CA LYS A 327 15.51 -54.88 -14.30
C LYS A 327 15.90 -55.88 -15.41
N HIS A 328 17.22 -56.08 -15.48
CA HIS A 328 18.02 -57.08 -16.23
C HIS A 328 18.19 -56.86 -17.74
#